data_AF-I3D2H7-F1
#
_entry.id   AF-I3D2H7-F1
#
_cell.length_a   1.000
_cell.length_b   1.000
_cell.length_c   1.000
_cell.angle_alpha   90.00
_cell.angle_beta   90.00
_cell.angle_gamma   90.00
#
_symmetry.space_group_name_H-M   'P 1'
#
loop_
_entity.id
_entity.type
_entity.pdbx_description
1 polymer ?
#
loop_
_entity_poly.entity_id
_entity_poly.type
_entity_poly.pdbx_seq_one_letter_code
_entity_poly.pdbx_strand_id
1 'polypeptide(L)'
;MLNSIRDFSKDIGRIKSISSKIDKKLSEIKPSDENTIDHLTFEELQDLNKLVGIADFLLCKHSDKKELQSILQYFKSVISDTANSIIEIDDDVSELILAAEDSINKVKDMHTNISDKSDFKKKYHDGPDYNEYETSAINLTTFVTQIHPLGYQEKSQEDTA
;
A
#
# COMPACT_ATOMS: atom_id res chain seq x y z
N MET A 1 -25.12 -43.96 -28.25
CA MET A 1 -25.91 -42.84 -27.69
C MET A 1 -25.19 -41.55 -28.01
N LEU A 2 -25.60 -40.85 -29.06
CA LEU A 2 -24.96 -39.62 -29.52
C LEU A 2 -25.70 -38.41 -28.94
N ASN A 3 -24.98 -37.72 -28.05
CA ASN A 3 -24.97 -36.28 -27.80
C ASN A 3 -26.30 -35.57 -27.52
N SER A 4 -26.48 -35.26 -26.23
CA SER A 4 -27.15 -34.05 -25.75
C SER A 4 -26.81 -32.88 -26.68
N ILE A 5 -27.83 -32.33 -27.33
CA ILE A 5 -27.77 -31.14 -28.15
C ILE A 5 -27.18 -30.05 -27.25
N ARG A 6 -25.88 -29.75 -27.44
CA ARG A 6 -25.23 -28.62 -26.77
C ARG A 6 -26.10 -27.41 -27.07
N ASP A 7 -26.63 -26.80 -26.02
CA ASP A 7 -27.54 -25.68 -26.14
C ASP A 7 -26.72 -24.46 -26.61
N PHE A 8 -26.54 -24.37 -27.93
CA PHE A 8 -25.74 -23.35 -28.59
C PHE A 8 -26.15 -21.94 -28.18
N SER A 9 -27.42 -21.74 -27.78
CA SER A 9 -27.92 -20.47 -27.24
C SER A 9 -27.20 -20.09 -25.94
N LYS A 10 -26.98 -21.06 -25.04
CA LYS A 10 -26.24 -20.87 -23.79
C LYS A 10 -24.77 -20.59 -24.03
N ASP A 11 -24.18 -21.26 -25.00
CA ASP A 11 -22.78 -21.05 -25.37
C ASP A 11 -22.56 -19.68 -26.03
N ILE A 12 -23.49 -19.22 -26.87
CA ILE A 12 -23.48 -17.86 -27.44
C ILE A 12 -23.62 -16.80 -26.32
N GLY A 13 -24.50 -17.03 -25.35
CA GLY A 13 -24.63 -16.14 -24.19
C GLY A 13 -23.34 -16.04 -23.37
N ARG A 14 -22.65 -17.17 -23.17
CA ARG A 14 -21.33 -17.23 -22.52
C ARG A 14 -20.26 -16.49 -23.32
N ILE A 15 -20.21 -16.69 -24.64
CA ILE A 15 -19.28 -16.00 -25.53
C ILE A 15 -19.50 -14.49 -25.47
N LYS A 16 -20.76 -14.02 -25.53
CA LYS A 16 -21.08 -12.58 -25.39
C LYS A 16 -20.69 -12.01 -24.03
N SER A 17 -20.92 -12.76 -22.94
CA SER A 17 -20.52 -12.33 -21.59
C SER A 17 -19.00 -12.24 -21.44
N ILE A 18 -18.26 -13.21 -22.01
CA ILE A 18 -16.80 -13.19 -22.05
C ILE A 18 -16.30 -12.02 -22.89
N SER A 19 -16.87 -11.80 -24.09
CA SER A 19 -16.52 -10.67 -24.96
C SER A 19 -16.72 -9.33 -24.24
N SER A 20 -17.87 -9.12 -23.60
CA SER A 20 -18.15 -7.89 -22.86
C SER A 20 -17.20 -7.68 -21.67
N LYS A 21 -16.76 -8.76 -21.00
CA LYS A 21 -15.73 -8.68 -19.96
C LYS A 21 -14.35 -8.33 -20.52
N ILE A 22 -14.01 -8.85 -21.71
CA ILE A 22 -12.75 -8.53 -22.41
C ILE A 22 -12.77 -7.07 -22.85
N ASP A 23 -13.85 -6.60 -23.48
CA ASP A 23 -14.00 -5.21 -23.90
C ASP A 23 -13.93 -4.24 -22.72
N LYS A 24 -14.55 -4.60 -21.59
CA LYS A 24 -14.43 -3.85 -20.32
C LYS A 24 -12.99 -3.83 -19.80
N LYS A 25 -12.31 -4.98 -19.78
CA LYS A 25 -10.89 -5.09 -19.41
C LYS A 25 -9.98 -4.26 -20.32
N LEU A 26 -10.21 -4.28 -21.63
CA LEU A 26 -9.48 -3.47 -22.61
C LEU A 26 -9.74 -1.98 -22.45
N SER A 27 -10.94 -1.58 -22.00
CA SER A 27 -11.24 -0.18 -21.67
C SER A 27 -10.67 0.28 -20.31
N GLU A 28 -10.42 -0.65 -19.39
CA GLU A 28 -9.78 -0.41 -18.07
C GLU A 28 -8.25 -0.46 -18.16
N ILE A 29 -7.68 -1.13 -19.17
CA ILE A 29 -6.27 -1.02 -19.53
C ILE A 29 -6.07 0.37 -20.15
N LYS A 30 -5.73 1.35 -19.30
CA LYS A 30 -5.08 2.58 -19.76
C LYS A 30 -3.83 2.18 -20.56
N PRO A 31 -3.50 2.89 -21.66
CA PRO A 31 -2.19 2.80 -22.28
C PRO A 31 -1.20 3.35 -21.27
N SER A 32 -0.70 2.53 -20.37
CA SER A 32 0.23 2.94 -19.32
C SER A 32 1.49 2.10 -19.31
N ASP A 33 1.67 1.27 -20.35
CA ASP A 33 2.94 0.61 -20.66
C ASP A 33 3.55 1.11 -21.99
N GLU A 34 2.90 2.05 -22.69
CA GLU A 34 3.42 2.68 -23.93
C GLU A 34 3.94 4.12 -23.69
N ASN A 35 3.59 4.74 -22.57
CA ASN A 35 3.78 6.19 -22.38
C ASN A 35 5.13 6.57 -21.73
N THR A 36 5.92 5.60 -21.27
CA THR A 36 7.24 5.90 -20.68
C THR A 36 8.24 6.39 -21.72
N ILE A 37 8.06 6.02 -22.99
CA ILE A 37 8.91 6.45 -24.11
C ILE A 37 8.52 7.87 -24.58
N ASP A 38 7.22 8.17 -24.62
CA ASP A 38 6.70 9.47 -25.08
C ASP A 38 6.98 10.63 -24.11
N HIS A 39 7.34 10.32 -22.86
CA HIS A 39 7.77 11.32 -21.87
C HIS A 39 9.27 11.63 -21.89
N LEU A 40 10.07 10.92 -22.71
CA LEU A 40 11.50 11.15 -22.85
C LEU A 40 11.78 12.18 -23.94
N THR A 41 12.67 13.13 -23.64
CA THR A 41 13.19 14.08 -24.61
C THR A 41 13.99 13.35 -25.70
N PHE A 42 14.19 13.99 -26.84
CA PHE A 42 14.98 13.44 -27.95
C PHE A 42 16.41 13.04 -27.52
N GLU A 43 17.03 13.81 -26.62
CA GLU A 43 18.35 13.51 -26.08
C GLU A 43 18.33 12.26 -25.19
N GLU A 44 17.35 12.14 -24.30
CA GLU A 44 17.17 10.96 -23.45
C GLU A 44 16.89 9.70 -24.27
N LEU A 45 16.12 9.81 -25.36
CA LEU A 45 15.90 8.71 -26.31
C LEU A 45 17.18 8.34 -27.06
N GLN A 46 18.00 9.32 -27.45
CA GLN A 46 19.27 9.06 -28.11
C GLN A 46 20.25 8.37 -27.16
N ASP A 47 20.29 8.78 -25.90
CA ASP A 47 21.12 8.17 -24.87
C ASP A 47 20.64 6.77 -24.49
N LEU A 48 19.32 6.56 -24.42
CA LEU A 48 18.73 5.24 -24.25
C LEU A 48 19.08 4.32 -25.42
N ASN A 49 19.01 4.81 -26.66
CA ASN A 49 19.41 4.06 -27.85
C ASN A 49 20.91 3.67 -27.83
N LYS A 50 21.79 4.56 -27.34
CA LYS A 50 23.22 4.23 -27.12
C LYS A 50 23.38 3.15 -26.04
N LEU A 51 22.67 3.26 -24.93
CA LEU A 51 22.71 2.28 -23.84
C LEU A 51 22.23 0.91 -24.30
N VAL A 52 21.14 0.85 -25.06
CA VAL A 52 20.61 -0.38 -25.67
C VAL A 52 21.64 -0.97 -26.64
N GLY A 53 22.28 -0.15 -27.48
CA GLY A 53 23.34 -0.62 -28.38
C GLY A 53 24.58 -1.18 -27.64
N ILE A 54 24.97 -0.58 -26.52
CA ILE A 54 26.05 -1.10 -25.67
C ILE A 54 25.65 -2.42 -25.01
N ALA A 55 24.41 -2.52 -24.51
CA ALA A 55 23.88 -3.72 -23.90
C ALA A 55 23.80 -4.87 -24.90
N ASP A 56 23.31 -4.61 -26.11
CA ASP A 56 23.22 -5.58 -27.20
C ASP A 56 24.61 -6.03 -27.67
N PHE A 57 25.56 -5.10 -27.77
CA PHE A 57 26.97 -5.41 -28.03
C PHE A 57 27.58 -6.29 -26.93
N LEU A 58 27.34 -6.01 -25.66
CA LEU A 58 27.83 -6.82 -24.54
C LEU A 58 27.20 -8.21 -24.51
N LEU A 59 25.89 -8.31 -24.79
CA LEU A 59 25.17 -9.57 -24.92
C LEU A 59 25.72 -10.41 -26.06
N CYS A 60 25.93 -9.83 -27.24
CA CYS A 60 26.53 -10.53 -28.38
C CYS A 60 27.99 -10.90 -28.13
N LYS A 61 28.79 -10.00 -27.53
CA LYS A 61 30.22 -10.21 -27.23
C LYS A 61 30.46 -11.25 -26.12
N HIS A 62 29.46 -11.50 -25.28
CA HIS A 62 29.52 -12.46 -24.18
C HIS A 62 28.45 -13.54 -24.28
N SER A 63 27.85 -13.73 -25.46
CA SER A 63 26.80 -14.73 -25.71
C SER A 63 27.27 -16.16 -25.41
N ASP A 64 28.58 -16.34 -25.49
CA ASP A 64 29.33 -17.57 -25.32
C ASP A 64 29.89 -17.72 -23.89
N LYS A 65 29.75 -16.69 -23.04
CA LYS A 65 30.18 -16.69 -21.62
C LYS A 65 28.99 -16.95 -20.69
N LYS A 66 28.60 -18.23 -20.64
CA LYS A 66 27.48 -18.77 -19.81
C LYS A 66 27.44 -18.26 -18.37
N GLU A 67 28.57 -17.98 -17.75
CA GLU A 67 28.64 -17.47 -16.38
C GLU A 67 28.02 -16.08 -16.23
N LEU A 68 28.32 -15.13 -17.13
CA LEU A 68 27.76 -13.77 -17.05
C LEU A 68 26.25 -13.78 -17.28
N GLN A 69 25.78 -14.59 -18.24
CA GLN A 69 24.35 -14.78 -18.48
C GLN A 69 23.64 -15.38 -17.26
N SER A 70 24.27 -16.36 -16.60
CA SER A 70 23.73 -16.99 -15.39
C SER A 70 23.66 -16.00 -14.22
N ILE A 71 24.68 -15.16 -14.05
CA ILE A 71 24.70 -14.10 -13.03
C ILE A 71 23.59 -13.07 -13.30
N LEU A 72 23.40 -12.64 -14.55
CA LEU A 72 22.33 -11.70 -14.89
C LEU A 72 20.93 -12.31 -14.71
N GLN A 73 20.74 -13.58 -15.04
CA GLN A 73 19.47 -14.27 -14.80
C GLN A 73 19.18 -14.42 -13.30
N TYR A 74 20.19 -14.76 -12.51
CA TYR A 74 20.04 -14.82 -11.05
C TYR A 74 19.69 -13.44 -10.48
N PHE A 75 20.39 -12.39 -10.91
CA PHE A 75 20.07 -11.02 -10.51
C PHE A 75 18.63 -10.64 -10.86
N LYS A 76 18.17 -10.96 -12.09
CA LYS A 76 16.78 -10.75 -12.50
C LYS A 76 15.79 -11.49 -11.59
N SER A 77 16.08 -12.73 -11.21
CA SER A 77 15.23 -13.52 -10.30
C SER A 77 15.11 -12.82 -8.95
N VAL A 78 16.24 -12.43 -8.35
CA VAL A 78 16.26 -11.75 -7.04
C VAL A 78 15.43 -10.46 -7.08
N ILE A 79 15.56 -9.64 -8.14
CA ILE A 79 14.76 -8.42 -8.29
C ILE A 79 13.27 -8.75 -8.43
N SER A 80 12.92 -9.77 -9.21
CA SER A 80 11.52 -10.19 -9.38
C SER A 80 10.91 -10.70 -8.07
N ASP A 81 11.63 -11.53 -7.33
CA ASP A 81 11.17 -12.09 -6.05
C ASP A 81 11.02 -10.98 -5.00
N THR A 82 11.93 -10.01 -5.00
CA THR A 82 11.86 -8.83 -4.12
C THR A 82 10.64 -7.96 -4.47
N ALA A 83 10.39 -7.71 -5.74
CA ALA A 83 9.23 -6.93 -6.18
C ALA A 83 7.91 -7.61 -5.78
N ASN A 84 7.81 -8.93 -5.95
CA ASN A 84 6.64 -9.69 -5.51
C ASN A 84 6.46 -9.65 -3.99
N SER A 85 7.54 -9.78 -3.21
CA SER A 85 7.48 -9.72 -1.74
C SER A 85 7.03 -8.35 -1.23
N ILE A 86 7.38 -7.26 -1.92
CA ILE A 86 6.91 -5.91 -1.56
C ILE A 86 5.40 -5.78 -1.74
N ILE A 87 4.84 -6.40 -2.79
CA ILE A 87 3.39 -6.41 -3.03
C ILE A 87 2.69 -7.17 -1.90
N GLU A 88 3.22 -8.33 -1.49
CA GLU A 88 2.65 -9.10 -0.36
C GLU A 88 2.69 -8.32 0.96
N ILE A 89 3.78 -7.59 1.23
CA ILE A 89 3.88 -6.75 2.43
C ILE A 89 2.88 -5.59 2.41
N ASP A 90 2.62 -5.00 1.24
CA ASP A 90 1.64 -3.91 1.09
C ASP A 90 0.21 -4.41 1.41
N ASP A 91 -0.13 -5.61 0.95
CA ASP A 91 -1.39 -6.28 1.29
C ASP A 91 -1.50 -6.56 2.80
N ASP A 92 -0.45 -7.12 3.41
CA ASP A 92 -0.41 -7.40 4.86
C ASP A 92 -0.55 -6.13 5.72
N VAL A 93 0.13 -5.04 5.32
CA VAL A 93 0.04 -3.75 6.02
C VAL A 93 -1.36 -3.15 5.87
N SER A 94 -1.97 -3.27 4.70
CA SER A 94 -3.34 -2.82 4.45
C SER A 94 -4.35 -3.58 5.31
N GLU A 95 -4.22 -4.90 5.43
CA GLU A 95 -5.06 -5.71 6.32
C GLU A 95 -4.88 -5.30 7.80
N LEU A 96 -3.64 -5.06 8.24
CA LEU A 96 -3.35 -4.64 9.60
C LEU A 96 -3.97 -3.27 9.93
N ILE A 97 -3.93 -2.33 8.99
CA ILE A 97 -4.57 -1.01 9.15
C ILE A 97 -6.08 -1.18 9.33
N LEU A 98 -6.73 -2.00 8.50
CA LEU A 98 -8.16 -2.27 8.61
C LEU A 98 -8.52 -2.92 9.96
N ALA A 99 -7.70 -3.87 10.42
CA ALA A 99 -7.89 -4.52 11.72
C ALA A 99 -7.73 -3.53 12.90
N ALA A 100 -6.73 -2.65 12.82
CA ALA A 100 -6.53 -1.61 13.81
C ALA A 100 -7.69 -0.60 13.84
N GLU A 101 -8.21 -0.21 12.67
CA GLU A 101 -9.33 0.70 12.54
C GLU A 101 -10.64 0.10 13.11
N ASP A 102 -10.94 -1.16 12.83
CA ASP A 102 -12.06 -1.88 13.47
C ASP A 102 -11.92 -1.92 14.99
N SER A 103 -10.71 -2.20 15.48
CA SER A 103 -10.43 -2.23 16.92
C SER A 103 -10.60 -0.85 17.58
N ILE A 104 -10.15 0.23 16.94
CA ILE A 104 -10.33 1.61 17.42
C ILE A 104 -11.81 1.98 17.43
N ASN A 105 -12.54 1.63 16.37
CA ASN A 105 -13.98 1.88 16.29
C ASN A 105 -14.74 1.16 17.41
N LYS A 106 -14.39 -0.10 17.71
CA LYS A 106 -14.95 -0.83 18.87
C LYS A 106 -14.66 -0.13 20.19
N VAL A 107 -13.43 0.33 20.42
CA VAL A 107 -13.08 1.06 21.65
C VAL A 107 -13.89 2.36 21.75
N LYS A 108 -14.06 3.08 20.65
CA LYS A 108 -14.85 4.31 20.58
C LYS A 108 -16.32 4.04 20.88
N ASP A 109 -16.90 3.00 20.31
CA ASP A 109 -18.29 2.59 20.58
C ASP A 109 -18.48 2.20 22.05
N MET A 110 -17.53 1.45 22.63
CA MET A 110 -17.53 1.13 24.05
C MET A 110 -17.47 2.39 24.91
N HIS A 111 -16.59 3.33 24.58
CA HIS A 111 -16.48 4.61 25.28
C HIS A 111 -17.80 5.41 25.23
N THR A 112 -18.41 5.55 24.05
CA THR A 112 -19.71 6.21 23.89
C THR A 112 -20.80 5.51 24.71
N ASN A 113 -20.90 4.19 24.61
CA ASN A 113 -21.90 3.40 25.33
C ASN A 113 -21.72 3.47 26.85
N ILE A 114 -20.48 3.47 27.36
CA ILE A 114 -20.19 3.69 28.78
C ILE A 114 -20.56 5.12 29.18
N SER A 115 -20.14 6.13 28.41
CA SER A 115 -20.49 7.53 28.66
C SER A 115 -22.01 7.71 28.76
N ASP A 116 -22.76 7.15 27.81
CA ASP A 116 -24.21 7.31 27.71
C ASP A 116 -24.99 6.49 28.76
N LYS A 117 -24.52 5.29 29.10
CA LYS A 117 -25.16 4.41 30.11
C LYS A 117 -24.64 4.60 31.53
N SER A 118 -23.55 5.35 31.71
CA SER A 118 -23.07 5.67 33.05
C SER A 118 -24.05 6.63 33.71
N ASP A 119 -24.86 6.10 34.63
CA ASP A 119 -25.74 6.85 35.53
C ASP A 119 -24.97 7.84 36.45
N PHE A 120 -23.64 7.95 36.30
CA PHE A 120 -22.81 8.98 36.93
C PHE A 120 -23.31 10.40 36.63
N LYS A 121 -23.93 10.63 35.48
CA LYS A 121 -24.46 11.95 35.13
C LYS A 121 -25.84 12.26 35.71
N LYS A 122 -26.50 11.34 36.43
CA LYS A 122 -27.90 11.56 36.87
C LYS A 122 -28.15 11.35 38.37
N LYS A 123 -27.22 10.72 39.10
CA LYS A 123 -27.41 10.41 40.54
C LYS A 123 -26.63 11.28 41.53
N TYR A 124 -25.79 12.20 41.07
CA TYR A 124 -25.04 13.12 41.95
C TYR A 124 -25.64 14.54 42.02
N HIS A 125 -26.79 14.79 41.39
CA HIS A 125 -27.43 16.11 41.34
C HIS A 125 -28.21 16.51 42.61
N ASP A 126 -28.33 15.63 43.61
CA ASP A 126 -29.14 15.88 44.81
C ASP A 126 -28.31 16.12 46.08
N GLY A 127 -26.98 16.23 45.97
CA GLY A 127 -26.08 16.52 47.09
C GLY A 127 -25.74 18.02 47.18
N PRO A 128 -25.61 18.59 48.40
CA PRO A 128 -25.42 20.04 48.60
C PRO A 128 -24.13 20.62 48.02
N ASP A 129 -23.16 19.78 47.62
CA ASP A 129 -21.84 20.17 47.10
C ASP A 129 -21.67 19.92 45.57
N TYR A 130 -22.75 19.78 44.81
CA TYR A 130 -22.66 19.56 43.36
C TYR A 130 -22.14 20.80 42.61
N ASN A 131 -20.92 20.71 42.05
CA ASN A 131 -20.33 21.72 41.17
C ASN A 131 -20.02 21.14 39.78
N GLU A 132 -20.72 21.65 38.76
CA GLU A 132 -20.62 21.21 37.36
C GLU A 132 -19.23 21.43 36.74
N TYR A 133 -18.47 22.40 37.24
CA TYR A 133 -17.13 22.73 36.75
C TYR A 133 -16.01 21.81 37.30
N GLU A 134 -16.24 21.15 38.44
CA GLU A 134 -15.26 20.24 39.08
C GLU A 134 -15.53 18.76 38.78
N THR A 135 -16.76 18.41 38.40
CA THR A 135 -17.18 17.02 38.13
C THR A 135 -17.31 16.68 36.64
N SER A 136 -16.75 17.53 35.77
CA SER A 136 -16.71 17.26 34.32
C SER A 136 -15.79 16.09 34.00
N ALA A 137 -16.23 15.28 33.03
CA ALA A 137 -15.71 13.96 32.70
C ALA A 137 -14.18 13.88 32.59
N ILE A 138 -13.63 12.76 33.06
CA ILE A 138 -12.22 12.37 32.99
C ILE A 138 -11.66 12.73 31.61
N ASN A 139 -10.88 13.81 31.53
CA ASN A 139 -10.20 14.25 30.31
C ASN A 139 -9.01 13.32 30.05
N LEU A 140 -9.24 12.20 29.37
CA LEU A 140 -8.18 11.30 28.87
C LEU A 140 -7.53 11.80 27.57
N THR A 141 -7.93 12.97 27.06
CA THR A 141 -7.46 13.56 25.80
C THR A 141 -6.35 14.58 25.94
N THR A 142 -5.65 14.67 27.07
CA THR A 142 -4.37 15.40 27.12
C THR A 142 -3.25 14.54 26.52
N PHE A 143 -3.35 14.24 25.23
CA PHE A 143 -2.19 13.79 24.44
C PHE A 143 -1.29 15.00 24.18
N VAL A 144 -0.61 15.49 25.23
CA VAL A 144 0.50 16.43 25.07
C VAL A 144 1.71 15.83 25.77
N THR A 145 2.29 14.83 25.13
CA THR A 145 3.73 14.66 25.22
C THR A 145 4.25 14.76 23.81
N GLN A 146 4.77 15.95 23.47
CA GLN A 146 5.50 16.17 22.25
C GLN A 146 6.70 15.21 22.29
N ILE A 147 6.69 14.18 21.44
CA ILE A 147 7.83 13.28 21.31
C ILE A 147 8.91 14.11 20.64
N HIS A 148 9.83 14.68 21.42
CA HIS A 148 11.05 15.26 20.87
C HIS A 148 11.87 14.08 20.33
N PRO A 149 12.10 13.94 19.01
CA PRO A 149 13.19 13.10 18.56
C PRO A 149 14.46 13.80 19.05
N LEU A 150 15.10 13.24 20.07
CA LEU A 150 16.43 13.66 20.51
C LEU A 150 17.39 13.42 19.34
N GLY A 151 17.50 14.42 18.47
CA GLY A 151 18.60 14.54 17.53
C GLY A 151 19.89 14.48 18.33
N TYR A 152 20.75 13.55 17.96
CA TYR A 152 22.19 13.50 18.21
C TYR A 152 22.72 14.63 19.10
N GLN A 153 22.95 14.33 20.39
CA GLN A 153 23.86 15.13 21.20
C GLN A 153 25.27 14.93 20.68
N GLU A 154 25.69 15.81 19.77
CA GLU A 154 27.09 16.00 19.40
C GLU A 154 27.78 16.71 20.57
N LYS A 155 28.74 16.02 21.20
CA LYS A 155 29.63 16.62 22.21
C LYS A 155 30.79 17.31 21.50
N SER A 156 30.92 18.61 21.72
CA SER A 156 32.20 19.31 21.65
C SER A 156 32.22 20.41 22.72
N GLN A 157 32.88 20.12 23.83
CA GLN A 157 33.37 21.13 24.75
C GLN A 157 34.62 21.74 24.12
N GLU A 158 34.55 23.03 23.79
CA GLU A 158 35.73 23.85 23.52
C GLU A 158 35.87 24.79 24.72
N ASP A 159 36.86 24.51 25.58
CA ASP A 159 37.24 25.40 26.67
C ASP A 159 38.04 26.58 26.08
N THR A 160 37.51 27.79 26.25
CA THR A 160 38.28 29.04 26.16
C THR A 160 37.98 29.89 27.39
N ALA A 161 38.98 30.04 28.26
CA ALA A 161 39.44 31.31 28.85
C ALA A 161 40.64 31.06 29.76
#